data_AF-A0A9E2U3L1-F1
#
_entry.id   AF-A0A9E2U3L1-F1
#
_cell.length_a   1.000
_cell.length_b   1.000
_cell.length_c   1.000
_cell.angle_alpha   90.00
_cell.angle_beta   90.00
_cell.angle_gamma   90.00
#
_symmetry.space_group_name_H-M   'P 1'
#
loop_
_entity.id
_entity.type
_entity.pdbx_description
1 polymer ?
#
loop_
_entity_poly.entity_id
_entity_poly.type
_entity_poly.pdbx_seq_one_letter_code
_entity_poly.pdbx_strand_id
1 'polypeptide(L)'
;MQLYAIRRRDGWKTGEELQAAAAKSTAEGENMPDDIRWIRSYVVTEDDGGLGTICIYEASSPAKIREHATRVGMPADEISVVADTVVVRPDPSA
;
A
#
# COMPACT_ATOMS: atom_id res chain seq x y z
N MET A 1 -10.34 4.88 12.72
CA MET A 1 -9.21 5.11 11.80
C MET A 1 -9.72 5.76 10.52
N GLN A 2 -8.86 6.21 9.62
CA GLN A 2 -9.24 6.82 8.33
C GLN A 2 -8.61 6.04 7.17
N LEU A 3 -9.24 6.10 5.99
CA LEU A 3 -8.67 5.51 4.78
C LEU A 3 -7.64 6.45 4.15
N TYR A 4 -6.54 5.87 3.69
CA TYR A 4 -5.46 6.55 3.00
C TYR A 4 -5.12 5.81 1.71
N ALA A 5 -4.88 6.58 0.65
CA ALA A 5 -4.27 6.12 -0.58
C ALA A 5 -2.76 6.40 -0.52
N ILE A 6 -1.95 5.37 -0.74
CA ILE A 6 -0.50 5.44 -0.73
C ILE A 6 0.01 5.11 -2.12
N ARG A 7 0.73 6.04 -2.75
CA ARG A 7 1.40 5.81 -4.03
C ARG A 7 2.88 5.51 -3.78
N ARG A 8 3.35 4.35 -4.27
CA ARG A 8 4.76 3.94 -4.25
C ARG A 8 5.24 3.78 -5.67
N ARG A 9 5.97 4.76 -6.19
CA ARG A 9 6.56 4.74 -7.53
C ARG A 9 7.85 3.95 -7.54
N ASP A 10 8.14 3.30 -8.67
CA ASP A 10 9.41 2.64 -8.96
C ASP A 10 9.90 1.71 -7.84
N GLY A 11 8.97 1.07 -7.13
CA GLY A 11 9.24 0.36 -5.88
C GLY A 11 9.94 -0.98 -6.08
N TRP A 12 9.71 -1.63 -7.22
CA TRP A 12 10.18 -2.99 -7.49
C TRP A 12 10.54 -3.20 -8.96
N LYS A 13 11.54 -4.04 -9.23
CA LYS A 13 11.92 -4.41 -10.59
C LYS A 13 11.23 -5.68 -11.07
N THR A 14 10.77 -6.52 -10.16
CA THR A 14 10.08 -7.77 -10.49
C THR A 14 8.84 -8.01 -9.62
N GLY A 15 7.94 -8.87 -10.11
CA GLY A 15 6.78 -9.30 -9.33
C GLY A 15 7.16 -10.07 -8.06
N GLU A 16 8.28 -10.80 -8.06
CA GLU A 16 8.78 -11.55 -6.90
C GLU A 16 9.23 -10.62 -5.77
N GLU A 17 9.95 -9.55 -6.11
CA GLU A 17 10.35 -8.52 -5.14
C GLU A 17 9.12 -7.85 -4.50
N LEU A 18 8.10 -7.55 -5.31
CA LEU A 18 6.83 -7.01 -4.83
C LEU A 18 6.11 -8.00 -3.92
N GLN A 19 6.06 -9.28 -4.29
CA GLN A 19 5.41 -10.32 -3.47
C GLN A 19 6.12 -10.48 -2.11
N ALA A 20 7.45 -10.45 -2.08
CA ALA A 20 8.22 -10.50 -0.84
C ALA A 20 7.95 -9.27 0.04
N ALA A 21 7.91 -8.07 -0.55
CA ALA A 21 7.56 -6.85 0.15
C ALA A 21 6.12 -6.87 0.70
N ALA A 22 5.18 -7.43 -0.07
CA ALA A 22 3.80 -7.61 0.36
C ALA A 22 3.69 -8.56 1.56
N ALA A 23 4.37 -9.70 1.53
CA ALA A 23 4.38 -10.63 2.65
C ALA A 23 4.93 -9.99 3.94
N LYS A 24 6.05 -9.25 3.82
CA LYS A 24 6.63 -8.51 4.95
C LYS A 24 5.70 -7.39 5.44
N SER A 25 5.08 -6.65 4.52
CA SER A 25 4.09 -5.61 4.82
C SER A 25 2.91 -6.14 5.64
N THR A 26 2.35 -7.29 5.24
CA THR A 26 1.27 -7.95 5.97
C THR A 26 1.72 -8.34 7.37
N ALA A 27 2.86 -9.02 7.50
CA ALA A 27 3.38 -9.45 8.81
C ALA A 27 3.62 -8.26 9.77
N GLU A 28 4.17 -7.16 9.28
CA GLU A 28 4.35 -5.95 10.11
C GLU A 28 3.04 -5.24 10.44
N GLY A 29 2.02 -5.35 9.58
CA GLY A 29 0.68 -4.83 9.86
C GLY A 29 0.03 -5.54 11.05
N GLU A 30 0.21 -6.85 11.16
CA GLU A 30 -0.30 -7.64 12.30
C GLU A 30 0.35 -7.25 13.64
N ASN A 31 1.53 -6.63 13.61
CA ASN A 31 2.19 -6.07 14.81
C ASN A 31 1.65 -4.69 15.22
N MET A 32 0.75 -4.10 14.42
CA MET A 32 0.18 -2.77 14.59
C MET A 32 -1.36 -2.75 14.38
N PRO A 33 -2.12 -3.71 14.96
CA PRO A 33 -3.52 -3.96 14.56
C PRO A 33 -4.46 -2.79 14.88
N ASP A 34 -4.16 -2.00 15.91
CA ASP A 34 -4.95 -0.81 16.29
C ASP A 34 -4.59 0.44 15.47
N ASP A 35 -3.48 0.39 14.73
CA ASP A 35 -2.85 1.55 14.10
C ASP A 35 -2.90 1.52 12.58
N ILE A 36 -2.82 0.33 11.97
CA ILE A 36 -2.77 0.20 10.51
C ILE A 36 -3.35 -1.13 10.03
N ARG A 37 -4.09 -1.09 8.93
CA ARG A 37 -4.63 -2.27 8.26
C ARG A 37 -4.57 -2.10 6.76
N TRP A 38 -4.01 -3.09 6.08
CA TRP A 38 -3.97 -3.10 4.62
C TRP A 38 -5.32 -3.57 4.05
N ILE A 39 -5.92 -2.78 3.17
CA ILE A 39 -7.25 -3.08 2.59
C ILE A 39 -7.10 -3.73 1.22
N ARG A 40 -6.36 -3.09 0.30
CA ARG A 40 -6.11 -3.58 -1.06
C ARG A 40 -4.98 -2.82 -1.74
N SER A 41 -4.50 -3.33 -2.87
CA SER A 41 -3.55 -2.62 -3.73
C SER A 41 -3.79 -2.89 -5.20
N TYR A 42 -3.50 -1.87 -6.01
CA TYR A 42 -3.35 -2.01 -7.45
C TYR A 42 -1.86 -1.96 -7.78
N VAL A 43 -1.37 -2.98 -8.49
CA VAL A 43 -0.02 -2.98 -9.04
C VAL A 43 -0.06 -2.26 -10.38
N VAL A 44 0.88 -1.35 -10.61
CA VAL A 44 0.98 -0.58 -11.84
C VAL A 44 2.35 -0.75 -12.46
N THR A 45 2.40 -0.75 -13.79
CA THR A 45 3.66 -0.65 -14.54
C THR A 45 4.08 0.81 -14.59
N GLU A 46 5.34 1.08 -14.27
CA GLU A 46 5.94 2.41 -14.36
C GLU A 46 6.55 2.63 -15.75
N ASP A 47 6.84 3.89 -16.08
CA ASP A 47 7.39 4.27 -17.38
C ASP A 47 8.77 3.61 -17.66
N ASP A 48 9.53 3.30 -16.60
CA ASP A 48 10.83 2.63 -16.70
C ASP A 48 10.73 1.10 -16.84
N GLY A 49 9.52 0.55 -16.91
CA GLY A 49 9.24 -0.89 -16.96
C GLY A 49 9.25 -1.58 -15.59
N GLY A 50 9.52 -0.85 -14.51
CA GLY A 50 9.38 -1.32 -13.14
C GLY A 50 7.92 -1.42 -12.69
N LEU A 51 7.75 -1.82 -11.44
CA LEU A 51 6.46 -1.92 -10.78
C LEU A 51 6.35 -0.89 -9.66
N GLY A 52 5.18 -0.30 -9.57
CA GLY A 52 4.74 0.45 -8.40
C GLY A 52 3.39 0.00 -7.92
N THR A 53 2.89 0.66 -6.87
CA THR A 53 1.58 0.35 -6.30
C THR A 53 0.78 1.59 -5.94
N ILE A 54 -0.54 1.44 -6.00
CA ILE A 54 -1.52 2.29 -5.33
C ILE A 54 -2.18 1.43 -4.26
N CYS A 55 -1.84 1.68 -2.99
CA CYS A 55 -2.35 0.90 -1.88
C CYS A 55 -3.40 1.68 -1.08
N ILE A 56 -4.45 1.00 -0.66
CA ILE A 56 -5.45 1.52 0.26
C ILE A 56 -5.20 0.91 1.63
N TYR A 57 -4.98 1.78 2.61
CA TYR A 57 -4.77 1.42 4.00
C TYR A 57 -5.79 2.14 4.88
N GLU A 58 -6.25 1.47 5.92
CA GLU A 58 -6.86 2.13 7.05
C GLU A 58 -5.76 2.41 8.08
N ALA A 59 -5.69 3.63 8.63
CA ALA A 59 -4.69 3.97 9.63
C ALA A 59 -5.19 4.99 10.66
N SER A 60 -4.60 4.99 11.85
CA SER A 60 -4.88 5.99 12.88
C SER A 60 -4.31 7.38 12.51
N SER A 61 -3.22 7.43 11.73
CA SER A 61 -2.62 8.67 11.19
C SER A 61 -1.66 8.42 10.02
N PRO A 62 -1.27 9.45 9.24
CA PRO A 62 -0.20 9.33 8.24
C PRO A 62 1.17 8.97 8.85
N ALA A 63 1.40 9.33 10.13
CA ALA A 63 2.63 8.98 10.83
C ALA A 63 2.74 7.46 11.03
N LYS A 64 1.63 6.79 11.35
CA LYS A 64 1.60 5.32 11.49
C LYS A 64 1.81 4.59 10.17
N ILE A 65 1.36 5.16 9.07
CA ILE A 65 1.69 4.65 7.73
C ILE A 65 3.19 4.70 7.46
N ARG A 66 3.84 5.83 7.77
CA ARG A 66 5.30 5.96 7.61
C ARG A 66 6.09 5.05 8.55
N GLU A 67 5.61 4.90 9.78
CA GLU A 67 6.19 3.98 10.76
C GLU A 67 6.15 2.54 10.22
N HIS A 68 4.99 2.07 9.78
CA HIS A 68 4.82 0.75 9.16
C HIS A 68 5.73 0.57 7.93
N ALA A 69 5.71 1.54 7.02
CA ALA A 69 6.54 1.49 5.81
C ALA A 69 8.05 1.42 6.15
N THR A 70 8.49 2.13 7.19
CA THR A 70 9.87 2.08 7.71
C THR A 70 10.23 0.69 8.24
N ARG A 71 9.35 0.06 9.02
CA ARG A 71 9.58 -1.31 9.54
C ARG A 71 9.70 -2.34 8.41
N VAL A 72 8.91 -2.15 7.36
CA VAL A 72 8.93 -3.00 6.16
C VAL A 72 10.16 -2.70 5.30
N GLY A 73 10.68 -1.48 5.32
CA GLY A 73 11.76 -1.03 4.45
C GLY A 73 11.28 -0.69 3.04
N MET A 74 10.07 -0.13 2.93
CA MET A 74 9.47 0.30 1.65
C MET A 74 9.11 1.79 1.68
N PRO A 75 9.08 2.48 0.53
CA PRO A 75 8.72 3.89 0.48
C PRO A 75 7.23 4.13 0.84
N ALA A 76 6.91 5.34 1.29
CA ALA A 76 5.53 5.80 1.53
C ALA A 76 5.47 7.33 1.41
N ASP A 77 5.94 7.85 0.28
CA ASP A 77 6.18 9.29 0.09
C ASP A 77 4.88 10.05 -0.19
N GLU A 78 4.00 9.46 -0.99
CA GLU A 78 2.70 10.04 -1.36
C GLU A 78 1.58 9.38 -0.54
N ILE A 79 1.13 10.04 0.53
CA ILE A 79 0.03 9.59 1.39
C ILE A 79 -1.10 10.62 1.34
N SER A 80 -2.26 10.23 0.84
CA SER A 80 -3.45 11.09 0.75
C SER A 80 -4.61 10.51 1.55
N VAL A 81 -5.32 11.36 2.30
CA VAL A 81 -6.59 10.96 2.95
C VAL A 81 -7.62 10.68 1.85
N VAL A 82 -8.32 9.55 1.93
CA VAL A 82 -9.41 9.22 1.02
C VAL A 82 -10.66 9.96 1.49
N ALA A 83 -11.20 10.84 0.64
CA ALA A 83 -12.44 11.56 0.95
C ALA A 83 -13.69 10.70 0.76
N ASP A 84 -13.72 9.87 -0.28
CA ASP A 84 -14.83 8.96 -0.60
C ASP A 84 -14.36 7.81 -1.51
N THR A 85 -15.14 6.74 -1.63
CA THR A 85 -14.89 5.61 -2.54
C THR A 85 -16.10 5.36 -3.44
N VAL A 86 -15.91 5.59 -4.75
CA VAL A 86 -16.93 5.28 -5.76
C VAL A 86 -16.57 3.97 -6.47
N VAL A 87 -17.39 2.94 -6.30
CA VAL A 87 -17.25 1.65 -7.00
C VAL A 87 -18.32 1.54 -8.08
N VAL A 88 -17.94 1.70 -9.34
CA VAL A 88 -18.86 1.59 -10.49
C VAL A 88 -19.14 0.13 -10.85
N ARG A 89 -18.10 -0.73 -10.77
CA ARG A 89 -18.15 -2.18 -11.01
C ARG A 89 -17.13 -2.88 -10.12
N PRO A 90 -17.37 -4.15 -9.73
CA PRO A 90 -16.35 -4.93 -9.04
C PRO A 90 -15.13 -5.18 -9.93
N ASP A 91 -14.01 -5.52 -9.31
CA ASP A 91 -12.82 -5.98 -10.02
C ASP A 91 -13.15 -7.26 -10.81
N PRO A 92 -12.52 -7.49 -11.99
CA PRO A 92 -12.68 -8.74 -12.73
C PRO A 92 -12.30 -9.94 -11.85
N SER A 93 -13.02 -11.06 -12.01
CA SER A 93 -12.59 -12.33 -11.41
C SER A 93 -11.28 -12.78 -12.07
N ALA A 94 -10.26 -13.01 -11.25
CA ALA A 94 -9.01 -13.63 -11.67
C ALA A 94 -9.21 -15.10 -12.10
#